data_AF-A0A085MQG4-F1
#
_entry.id   AF-A0A085MQG4-F1
#
_cell.length_a   1.000
_cell.length_b   1.000
_cell.length_c   1.000
_cell.angle_alpha   90.00
_cell.angle_beta   90.00
_cell.angle_gamma   90.00
#
_symmetry.space_group_name_H-M   'P 1'
#
loop_
_entity.id
_entity.type
_entity.pdbx_description
1 polymer ?
#
loop_
_entity_poly.entity_id
_entity_poly.type
_entity_poly.pdbx_seq_one_letter_code
_entity_poly.pdbx_strand_id
1 'polypeptide(L)'
;MQMNVLEERDFNFHKVWLQHLVNSLDGISNQRLRLAFWIIDHLDRENKLTMTQRAIAKESGMSYQTVSRTMRALQEGTPAFLVKINSGAYRVNPDVIWKGSYSNRMGICYEYRSEQEKGPQEG
;
A
#
# COMPACT_ATOMS: atom_id res chain seq x y z
N MET A 1 -10.22 -16.43 38.07
CA MET A 1 -9.03 -16.37 37.20
C MET A 1 -9.37 -15.38 36.10
N GLN A 2 -8.93 -14.13 36.25
CA GLN A 2 -9.25 -13.06 35.31
C GLN A 2 -8.29 -13.18 34.13
N MET A 3 -8.80 -13.68 33.00
CA MET A 3 -8.05 -13.75 31.75
C MET A 3 -7.80 -12.32 31.29
N ASN A 4 -6.59 -11.81 31.51
CA ASN A 4 -6.11 -10.65 30.75
C ASN A 4 -5.99 -11.11 29.30
N VAL A 5 -7.02 -10.81 28.51
CA VAL A 5 -6.87 -10.75 27.06
C VAL A 5 -5.85 -9.64 26.85
N LEU A 6 -4.59 -10.01 26.60
CA LEU A 6 -3.63 -9.12 25.97
C LEU A 6 -4.27 -8.76 24.64
N GLU A 7 -5.03 -7.66 24.61
CA GLU A 7 -5.37 -7.03 23.34
C GLU A 7 -4.04 -6.62 22.73
N GLU A 8 -3.58 -7.38 21.75
CA GLU A 8 -2.50 -6.96 20.87
C GLU A 8 -2.99 -5.70 20.14
N ARG A 9 -2.74 -4.54 20.74
CA ARG A 9 -3.05 -3.24 20.15
C ARG A 9 -1.88 -2.82 19.28
N ASP A 10 -2.16 -2.11 18.19
CA ASP A 10 -1.10 -1.48 17.40
C ASP A 10 -0.27 -0.54 18.31
N PHE A 11 1.05 -0.76 18.35
CA PHE A 11 2.01 0.04 19.11
C PHE A 11 3.00 0.68 18.14
N ASN A 12 3.55 1.86 18.47
CA ASN A 12 4.44 2.65 17.60
C ASN A 12 3.83 3.14 16.26
N PHE A 13 2.52 3.40 16.18
CA PHE A 13 1.91 4.03 15.00
C PHE A 13 1.64 5.53 15.21
N HIS A 14 1.67 6.29 14.12
CA HIS A 14 1.30 7.71 14.11
C HIS A 14 0.05 7.91 13.27
N LYS A 15 -0.94 8.63 13.80
CA LYS A 15 -2.08 9.08 12.99
C LYS A 15 -1.63 10.23 12.11
N VAL A 16 -1.80 10.09 10.80
CA VAL A 16 -1.48 11.11 9.81
C VAL A 16 -2.71 11.49 8.99
N TRP A 17 -2.87 12.78 8.73
CA TRP A 17 -3.81 13.25 7.73
C TRP A 17 -3.09 13.29 6.40
N LEU A 18 -3.37 12.32 5.53
CA LEU A 18 -2.61 12.12 4.30
C LEU A 18 -2.55 13.38 3.44
N GLN A 19 -3.68 14.04 3.18
CA GLN A 19 -3.68 15.26 2.37
C GLN A 19 -2.78 16.37 2.95
N HIS A 20 -2.79 16.56 4.27
CA HIS A 20 -1.94 17.56 4.91
C HIS A 20 -0.46 17.17 4.85
N LEU A 21 -0.15 15.88 5.01
CA LEU A 21 1.20 15.35 4.90
C LEU A 21 1.75 15.49 3.47
N VAL A 22 0.96 15.20 2.45
CA VAL A 22 1.37 15.39 1.06
C VAL A 22 1.64 16.86 0.78
N ASN A 23 0.71 17.74 1.16
CA ASN A 23 0.83 19.17 0.92
C ASN A 23 2.05 19.78 1.65
N SER A 24 2.38 19.30 2.86
CA SER A 24 3.54 19.79 3.60
C SER A 24 4.88 19.30 3.04
N LEU A 25 4.88 18.17 2.32
CA LEU A 25 6.08 17.56 1.73
C LEU A 25 6.26 17.89 0.25
N ASP A 26 5.31 18.56 -0.40
CA ASP A 26 5.28 18.75 -1.86
C ASP A 26 6.59 19.33 -2.43
N GLY A 27 7.19 20.30 -1.73
CA GLY A 27 8.47 20.93 -2.13
C GLY A 27 9.73 20.07 -1.95
N ILE A 28 9.63 18.91 -1.28
CA ILE A 28 10.75 17.97 -1.02
C ILE A 28 10.45 16.59 -1.63
N SER A 29 9.20 16.35 -2.03
CA SER A 29 8.75 15.06 -2.53
C SER A 29 9.28 14.77 -3.94
N ASN A 30 9.83 13.57 -4.12
CA ASN A 30 10.20 13.08 -5.44
C ASN A 30 9.01 12.36 -6.11
N GLN A 31 9.12 12.11 -7.41
CA GLN A 31 8.04 11.50 -8.19
C GLN A 31 7.60 10.11 -7.68
N ARG A 32 8.52 9.37 -7.03
CA ARG A 32 8.19 8.07 -6.42
C ARG A 32 7.28 8.23 -5.22
N LEU A 33 7.60 9.19 -4.35
CA LEU A 33 6.79 9.49 -3.16
C LEU A 33 5.40 10.02 -3.55
N ARG A 34 5.33 10.86 -4.59
CA ARG A 34 4.05 11.32 -5.15
C ARG A 34 3.16 10.17 -5.62
N LEU A 35 3.73 9.18 -6.32
CA LEU A 35 2.95 8.02 -6.74
C LEU A 35 2.53 7.15 -5.54
N ALA A 36 3.39 6.98 -4.53
CA ALA A 36 3.03 6.24 -3.32
C ALA A 36 1.82 6.88 -2.61
N PHE A 37 1.82 8.21 -2.44
CA PHE A 37 0.66 8.91 -1.89
C PHE A 37 -0.59 8.79 -2.74
N TRP A 38 -0.45 8.88 -4.07
CA TRP A 38 -1.56 8.67 -4.99
C TRP A 38 -2.16 7.27 -4.85
N ILE A 39 -1.32 6.24 -4.75
CA ILE A 39 -1.76 4.85 -4.52
C ILE A 39 -2.57 4.74 -3.23
N ILE A 40 -2.07 5.31 -2.13
CA ILE A 40 -2.74 5.27 -0.83
C ILE A 40 -4.15 5.90 -0.89
N ASP A 41 -4.30 6.99 -1.63
CA ASP A 41 -5.58 7.68 -1.81
C ASP A 41 -6.60 6.84 -2.62
N HIS A 42 -6.12 5.89 -3.43
CA HIS A 42 -6.93 5.03 -4.30
C HIS A 42 -7.10 3.59 -3.78
N LEU A 43 -6.73 3.31 -2.53
CA LEU A 43 -6.91 1.99 -1.94
C LEU A 43 -8.37 1.72 -1.56
N ASP A 44 -8.79 0.47 -1.76
CA ASP A 44 -10.05 -0.03 -1.23
C ASP A 44 -9.95 -0.46 0.25
N ARG A 45 -11.02 -1.03 0.79
CA ARG A 45 -11.09 -1.50 2.18
C ARG A 45 -10.20 -2.71 2.49
N GLU A 46 -9.71 -3.39 1.45
CA GLU A 46 -8.82 -4.55 1.54
C GLU A 46 -7.35 -4.19 1.29
N ASN A 47 -7.04 -2.89 1.26
CA ASN A 47 -5.71 -2.35 0.93
C ASN A 47 -5.27 -2.68 -0.51
N LYS A 48 -6.23 -2.90 -1.43
CA LYS A 48 -5.94 -3.18 -2.84
C LYS A 48 -6.05 -1.93 -3.70
N LEU A 49 -5.21 -1.91 -4.72
CA LEU A 49 -5.26 -1.01 -5.85
C LEU A 49 -5.62 -1.83 -7.10
N THR A 50 -6.90 -1.80 -7.50
CA THR A 50 -7.43 -2.62 -8.61
C THR A 50 -7.39 -1.84 -9.93
N MET A 51 -6.18 -1.67 -10.46
CA MET A 51 -5.96 -1.03 -11.76
C MET A 51 -4.63 -1.45 -12.40
N THR A 52 -4.58 -1.38 -13.72
CA THR A 52 -3.35 -1.64 -14.48
C THR A 52 -2.38 -0.47 -14.41
N GLN A 53 -1.08 -0.71 -14.63
CA GLN A 53 -0.10 0.39 -14.71
C GLN A 53 -0.42 1.45 -15.78
N ARG A 54 -1.14 1.08 -16.85
CA ARG A 54 -1.58 2.04 -17.87
C ARG A 54 -2.69 2.95 -17.35
N ALA A 55 -3.64 2.39 -16.60
CA ALA A 55 -4.70 3.16 -15.95
C ALA A 55 -4.09 4.10 -14.90
N ILE A 56 -3.18 3.59 -14.07
CA ILE A 56 -2.43 4.40 -13.08
C ILE A 56 -1.73 5.58 -13.78
N ALA A 57 -1.02 5.34 -14.89
CA ALA A 57 -0.36 6.41 -15.65
C ALA A 57 -1.33 7.48 -16.14
N LYS A 58 -2.49 7.07 -16.67
CA LYS A 58 -3.52 7.98 -17.16
C LYS A 58 -4.12 8.84 -16.03
N GLU A 59 -4.48 8.21 -14.92
CA GLU A 59 -5.18 8.89 -13.82
C GLU A 59 -4.24 9.72 -12.95
N SER A 60 -3.01 9.26 -12.71
CA SER A 60 -1.99 10.02 -11.98
C SER A 60 -1.34 11.14 -12.81
N GLY A 61 -1.58 11.17 -14.13
CA GLY A 61 -0.93 12.11 -15.05
C GLY A 61 0.58 11.85 -15.24
N MET A 62 1.08 10.68 -14.84
CA MET A 62 2.49 10.31 -14.96
C MET A 62 2.76 9.49 -16.21
N SER A 63 4.00 9.54 -16.72
CA SER A 63 4.38 8.66 -17.82
C SER A 63 4.30 7.19 -17.39
N TYR A 64 3.90 6.30 -18.31
CA TYR A 64 3.89 4.85 -18.05
C TYR A 64 5.26 4.34 -17.57
N GLN A 65 6.35 4.89 -18.11
CA GLN A 65 7.70 4.50 -17.75
C GLN A 65 8.05 4.89 -16.30
N THR A 66 7.62 6.08 -15.87
CA THR A 66 7.71 6.53 -14.47
C THR A 66 6.93 5.60 -13.54
N VAL A 67 5.68 5.30 -13.89
CA VAL A 67 4.82 4.40 -13.09
C VAL A 67 5.47 3.03 -12.98
N SER A 68 5.89 2.44 -14.10
CA SER A 68 6.48 1.10 -14.12
C SER A 68 7.75 1.00 -13.26
N ARG A 69 8.65 1.98 -13.38
CA ARG A 69 9.87 2.06 -12.55
C ARG A 69 9.55 2.24 -11.07
N THR A 70 8.56 3.06 -10.76
CA THR A 70 8.18 3.34 -9.36
C THR A 70 7.48 2.15 -8.73
N MET A 71 6.53 1.52 -9.43
CA MET A 71 5.85 0.30 -8.96
C MET A 71 6.85 -0.81 -8.69
N ARG A 72 7.89 -0.96 -9.52
CA ARG A 72 8.98 -1.90 -9.27
C ARG A 72 9.75 -1.54 -8.00
N ALA A 73 10.17 -0.28 -7.84
CA ALA A 73 10.88 0.17 -6.64
C ALA A 73 10.06 -0.01 -5.35
N LEU A 74 8.73 0.16 -5.41
CA LEU A 74 7.83 -0.08 -4.27
C LEU A 74 7.71 -1.57 -3.90
N GLN A 75 7.89 -2.48 -4.87
CA GLN A 75 7.91 -3.93 -4.65
C GLN A 75 9.26 -4.43 -4.12
N GLU A 76 10.37 -3.80 -4.55
CA GLU A 76 11.74 -4.22 -4.21
C GLU A 76 12.23 -3.69 -2.85
N GLY A 77 11.49 -2.79 -2.20
CA GLY A 77 11.86 -2.24 -0.89
C GLY A 77 11.89 -3.31 0.23
N THR A 78 12.60 -3.00 1.32
CA THR A 78 12.64 -3.84 2.53
C THR A 78 12.29 -3.00 3.76
N PRO A 79 11.05 -3.09 4.29
CA PRO A 79 9.96 -3.95 3.81
C PRO A 79 9.37 -3.47 2.48
N ALA A 80 8.80 -4.41 1.72
CA ALA A 80 8.10 -4.08 0.48
C ALA A 80 6.85 -3.26 0.81
N PHE A 81 6.62 -2.20 0.04
CA PHE A 81 5.47 -1.33 0.22
C PHE A 81 4.20 -1.95 -0.37
N LEU A 82 4.31 -2.66 -1.48
CA LEU A 82 3.19 -3.35 -2.13
C LEU A 82 3.65 -4.63 -2.83
N VAL A 83 2.71 -5.54 -3.05
CA VAL A 83 2.88 -6.75 -3.88
C VAL A 83 1.94 -6.71 -5.08
N LYS A 84 2.37 -7.31 -6.19
CA LYS A 84 1.55 -7.49 -7.38
C LYS A 84 0.72 -8.77 -7.23
N ILE A 85 -0.60 -8.65 -7.23
CA ILE A 85 -1.51 -9.80 -7.27
C ILE A 85 -1.56 -10.33 -8.71
N ASN A 86 -1.89 -9.43 -9.65
CA ASN A 86 -1.95 -9.70 -11.09
C ASN A 86 -1.68 -8.39 -11.87
N SER A 87 -1.80 -8.41 -13.21
CA SER A 87 -1.49 -7.22 -14.04
C SER A 87 -2.45 -6.05 -13.88
N GLY A 88 -3.60 -6.26 -13.23
CA GLY A 88 -4.60 -5.24 -12.93
C GLY A 88 -4.88 -5.05 -11.43
N ALA A 89 -4.07 -5.63 -10.54
CA ALA A 89 -4.30 -5.50 -9.10
C ALA A 89 -3.00 -5.61 -8.30
N TYR A 90 -2.89 -4.75 -7.29
CA TYR A 90 -1.79 -4.71 -6.33
C TYR A 90 -2.35 -4.63 -4.91
N ARG A 91 -1.64 -5.17 -3.92
CA ARG A 91 -1.97 -4.99 -2.51
C ARG A 91 -0.87 -4.24 -1.78
N VAL A 92 -1.24 -3.19 -1.08
CA VAL A 92 -0.32 -2.43 -0.24
C VAL A 92 -0.15 -3.15 1.10
N ASN A 93 1.08 -3.16 1.59
CA ASN A 93 1.47 -3.83 2.82
C ASN A 93 0.73 -3.22 4.03
N PRO A 94 -0.15 -3.98 4.69
CA PRO A 94 -0.90 -3.52 5.86
C PRO A 94 -0.04 -3.33 7.11
N ASP A 95 1.21 -3.83 7.13
CA ASP A 95 2.20 -3.52 8.16
C ASP A 95 2.84 -2.12 7.93
N VAL A 96 2.71 -1.55 6.73
CA VAL A 96 3.20 -0.20 6.39
C VAL A 96 2.09 0.84 6.50
N ILE A 97 0.90 0.53 5.96
CA ILE A 97 -0.25 1.44 6.02
C ILE A 97 -1.56 0.67 6.05
N TRP A 98 -2.45 1.08 6.96
CA TRP A 98 -3.77 0.50 7.13
C TRP A 98 -4.80 1.55 7.47
N LYS A 99 -5.98 1.46 6.84
CA LYS A 99 -7.14 2.31 7.12
C LYS A 99 -8.27 1.46 7.70
N GLY A 100 -8.28 1.24 9.01
CA GLY A 100 -9.34 0.48 9.66
C GLY A 100 -9.04 0.04 11.08
N SER A 101 -9.85 -0.88 11.61
CA SER A 101 -9.61 -1.51 12.91
C SER A 101 -8.48 -2.54 12.85
N TYR A 102 -7.87 -2.81 14.00
CA TYR A 102 -6.82 -3.83 14.15
C TYR A 102 -7.29 -5.23 13.70
N SER A 103 -8.49 -5.65 14.11
CA SER A 103 -9.04 -6.96 13.78
C SER A 103 -9.11 -7.22 12.27
N ASN A 104 -9.46 -6.19 11.49
CA ASN A 104 -9.54 -6.29 10.04
C ASN A 104 -8.15 -6.24 9.40
N ARG A 105 -7.19 -5.53 10.02
CA ARG A 105 -5.79 -5.48 9.57
C ARG A 105 -5.17 -6.87 9.52
N MET A 106 -5.38 -7.67 10.55
CA MET A 106 -4.77 -9.01 10.67
C MET A 106 -5.16 -9.96 9.55
N GLY A 107 -6.44 -9.94 9.12
CA GLY A 107 -6.89 -10.73 7.97
C GLY A 107 -6.18 -10.33 6.68
N ILE A 108 -6.05 -9.02 6.44
CA ILE A 108 -5.37 -8.50 5.26
C ILE A 108 -3.85 -8.73 5.33
N CYS A 109 -3.22 -8.69 6.51
CA CYS A 109 -1.81 -9.07 6.71
C CYS A 109 -1.55 -10.51 6.26
N TYR A 110 -2.46 -11.42 6.60
CA TYR A 110 -2.36 -12.82 6.17
C TYR A 110 -2.46 -12.95 4.65
N GLU A 111 -3.45 -12.30 4.03
CA GLU A 111 -3.60 -12.30 2.56
C GLU A 111 -2.37 -11.73 1.85
N TYR A 112 -1.87 -10.58 2.33
CA TYR A 112 -0.67 -9.93 1.78
C TYR A 112 0.54 -10.87 1.79
N ARG A 113 0.78 -11.58 2.90
CA ARG A 113 1.90 -12.54 3.02
C ARG A 113 1.72 -13.73 2.07
N SER A 114 0.49 -14.24 1.94
CA SER A 114 0.20 -15.32 0.99
C SER A 114 0.45 -14.90 -0.46
N GLU A 115 0.08 -13.68 -0.85
CA GLU A 115 0.35 -13.12 -2.18
C GLU A 115 1.84 -12.90 -2.41
N GLN A 116 2.57 -12.45 -1.40
CA GLN A 116 4.01 -12.29 -1.45
C GLN A 116 4.74 -13.62 -1.69
N GLU A 117 4.31 -14.70 -1.05
CA GLU A 117 4.88 -16.05 -1.20
C GLU A 117 4.55 -16.69 -2.56
N LYS A 118 3.30 -16.54 -3.04
CA LYS A 118 2.84 -17.15 -4.30
C LYS A 118 3.41 -16.47 -5.55
N GLY A 119 3.79 -15.19 -5.43
CA GLY A 119 4.17 -14.38 -6.59
C GLY A 119 2.97 -14.01 -7.47
N PRO A 120 3.19 -13.20 -8.54
CA PRO A 120 2.12 -12.72 -9.40
C PRO A 120 1.40 -13.88 -10.10
N GLN A 121 0.08 -13.93 -10.01
CA GLN A 121 -0.72 -14.94 -10.71
C GLN A 121 -0.80 -14.57 -12.20
N GLU A 122 -0.38 -15.50 -13.07
CA GLU A 122 -0.62 -15.41 -14.50
C GLU A 122 -2.11 -15.68 -14.76
N GLY A 123 -2.78 -14.70 -15.35
CA GLY A 123 -4.17 -14.79 -15.81
C GLY A 123 -4.25 -14.39 -17.27
#